data_AF-A0A1Q6YCE5-F1
#
_entry.id   AF-A0A1Q6YCE5-F1
#
_cell.length_a   1.000
_cell.length_b   1.000
_cell.length_c   1.000
_cell.angle_alpha   90.00
_cell.angle_beta   90.00
_cell.angle_gamma   90.00
#
_symmetry.space_group_name_H-M   'P 1'
#
loop_
_entity.id
_entity.type
_entity.pdbx_description
1 polymer ?
#
loop_
_entity_poly.entity_id
_entity_poly.type
_entity_poly.pdbx_seq_one_letter_code
_entity_poly.pdbx_strand_id
1 'polypeptide(L)' 'MSQSREKFATQVNSKILRDVRALAEEEGRQLQALVDEALTDLIEKHKNAKPRSHVMGAYLASHEKYGPLYKKLAR' A
#
# COMPACT_ATOMS: atom_id res chain seq x y z
N MET A 1 -23.07 -7.91 -0.41
CA MET A 1 -23.26 -7.40 -1.78
C MET A 1 -22.09 -7.88 -2.61
N SER A 2 -22.31 -8.73 -3.61
CA SER A 2 -21.25 -9.14 -4.55
C SER A 2 -20.79 -7.91 -5.33
N GLN A 3 -19.53 -7.50 -5.17
CA GLN A 3 -18.93 -6.47 -6.01
C GLN A 3 -18.92 -6.97 -7.46
N SER A 4 -19.36 -6.10 -8.38
CA SER A 4 -19.25 -6.36 -9.82
C SER A 4 -17.79 -6.46 -10.21
N ARG A 5 -17.43 -7.55 -10.90
CA ARG A 5 -16.09 -7.78 -11.42
C ARG A 5 -16.07 -7.52 -12.92
N GLU A 6 -15.09 -6.75 -13.37
CA GLU A 6 -14.88 -6.42 -14.78
C GLU A 6 -13.73 -7.25 -15.36
N LYS A 7 -13.81 -7.59 -16.66
CA LYS A 7 -12.71 -8.31 -17.32
C LYS A 7 -11.53 -7.35 -17.53
N PHE A 8 -10.40 -7.65 -16.90
CA PHE A 8 -9.15 -6.92 -17.06
C PHE A 8 -8.16 -7.75 -17.87
N ALA A 9 -7.78 -7.27 -19.06
CA ALA A 9 -6.83 -7.94 -19.95
C ALA A 9 -5.66 -7.01 -20.27
N THR A 10 -4.48 -7.32 -19.75
CA THR A 10 -3.22 -6.63 -20.04
C THR A 10 -2.07 -7.64 -20.08
N GLN A 11 -0.90 -7.20 -20.55
CA GLN A 11 0.30 -8.04 -20.59
C GLN A 11 1.09 -7.90 -19.28
N VAL A 12 1.65 -9.01 -18.81
CA VAL A 12 2.54 -9.06 -17.65
C VAL A 12 3.77 -9.91 -17.99
N ASN A 13 4.90 -9.63 -17.34
CA ASN A 13 6.10 -10.44 -17.48
C ASN A 13 5.82 -11.90 -17.09
N SER A 14 6.28 -12.84 -17.92
CA SER A 14 6.02 -14.28 -17.75
C SER A 14 6.59 -14.84 -16.44
N LYS A 15 7.75 -14.36 -16.00
CA LYS A 15 8.36 -14.76 -14.73
C LYS A 15 7.50 -14.31 -13.55
N ILE A 16 7.07 -13.04 -13.55
CA ILE A 16 6.19 -12.49 -12.51
C ILE A 16 4.90 -13.30 -12.43
N LEU A 17 4.27 -13.58 -13.57
CA LEU A 17 3.02 -14.33 -13.60
C LEU A 17 3.18 -15.77 -13.08
N ARG A 18 4.31 -16.41 -13.34
CA ARG A 18 4.63 -17.74 -12.79
C ARG A 18 4.82 -17.68 -11.27
N ASP A 19 5.57 -16.70 -10.79
CA ASP A 19 5.88 -16.58 -9.37
C ASP A 19 4.61 -16.27 -8.56
N VAL A 20 3.71 -15.43 -9.07
CA VAL A 20 2.40 -15.15 -8.42
C VAL A 20 1.47 -16.37 -8.45
N ARG A 21 1.52 -17.21 -9.50
CA ARG A 21 0.77 -18.47 -9.52
C ARG A 21 1.26 -19.46 -8.48
N ALA A 22 2.59 -19.61 -8.35
CA ALA A 22 3.16 -20.48 -7.33
C ALA A 22 2.77 -20.02 -5.92
N LEU A 23 2.78 -18.70 -5.67
CA LEU A 23 2.32 -18.12 -4.40
C LEU A 23 0.83 -18.44 -4.13
N ALA A 24 -0.02 -18.33 -5.16
CA ALA A 24 -1.44 -18.69 -5.04
C ALA A 24 -1.65 -20.15 -4.66
N GLU A 25 -0.87 -21.05 -5.27
CA GLU A 25 -0.89 -22.49 -4.99
C GLU A 25 -0.41 -22.79 -3.57
N GLU A 26 0.70 -22.18 -3.14
CA GLU A 26 1.26 -22.33 -1.79
C GLU A 26 0.28 -21.85 -0.71
N GLU A 27 -0.39 -20.73 -0.94
CA GLU A 27 -1.37 -20.16 -0.01
C GLU A 27 -2.76 -20.83 -0.10
N GLY A 28 -2.99 -21.73 -1.07
CA GLY A 28 -4.30 -22.33 -1.34
C GLY A 28 -5.37 -21.31 -1.73
N ARG A 29 -4.94 -20.19 -2.34
CA ARG A 29 -5.80 -19.05 -2.70
C ARG A 29 -6.00 -18.97 -4.20
N GLN A 30 -7.10 -18.34 -4.61
CA GLN A 30 -7.31 -18.02 -6.01
C GLN A 30 -6.35 -16.91 -6.46
N LEU A 31 -5.73 -17.07 -7.63
CA LEU A 31 -4.88 -16.04 -8.25
C LEU A 31 -5.57 -14.67 -8.31
N GLN A 32 -6.88 -14.66 -8.56
CA GLN A 32 -7.67 -13.43 -8.59
C GLN A 32 -7.62 -12.66 -7.26
N ALA A 33 -7.66 -13.35 -6.12
CA ALA A 33 -7.62 -12.70 -4.82
C ALA A 33 -6.29 -11.99 -4.58
N LEU A 34 -5.18 -12.60 -5.00
CA LEU A 34 -3.85 -11.99 -4.93
C LEU A 34 -3.70 -10.80 -5.88
N VAL A 35 -4.30 -10.87 -7.07
CA VAL A 35 -4.31 -9.75 -8.02
C VAL A 35 -5.12 -8.57 -7.46
N ASP A 36 -6.31 -8.83 -6.93
CA ASP A 36 -7.16 -7.79 -6.33
C ASP A 36 -6.46 -7.14 -5.12
N GLU A 37 -5.80 -7.94 -4.28
CA GLU A 37 -4.99 -7.47 -3.15
C GLU A 37 -3.84 -6.57 -3.63
N ALA A 38 -3.03 -7.04 -4.59
CA ALA A 38 -1.88 -6.28 -5.10
C ALA A 38 -2.30 -4.96 -5.76
N LEU A 39 -3.41 -4.94 -6.50
CA LEU A 39 -3.94 -3.71 -7.10
C LEU A 39 -4.46 -2.73 -6.04
N THR A 40 -5.14 -3.24 -5.02
CA THR A 40 -5.61 -2.43 -3.88
C THR A 40 -4.43 -1.81 -3.14
N ASP A 41 -3.41 -2.62 -2.85
CA ASP A 41 -2.18 -2.17 -2.20
C ASP A 41 -1.45 -1.09 -3.00
N LEU A 42 -1.38 -1.22 -4.33
CA LEU A 42 -0.78 -0.20 -5.18
C LEU A 42 -1.53 1.13 -5.10
N ILE A 43 -2.87 1.08 -5.15
CA ILE A 43 -3.73 2.26 -5.05
C ILE A 43 -3.57 2.92 -3.67
N GLU A 44 -3.60 2.14 -2.60
CA GLU A 44 -3.46 2.66 -1.24
C GLU A 44 -2.06 3.21 -0.99
N LYS A 45 -1.00 2.55 -1.47
CA LYS A 45 0.36 3.12 -1.45
C LYS A 45 0.40 4.44 -2.19
N HIS A 46 -0.23 4.56 -3.35
CA HIS A 46 -0.25 5.81 -4.11
C HIS A 46 -1.05 6.93 -3.44
N LYS A 47 -2.21 6.60 -2.84
CA LYS A 47 -3.04 7.56 -2.10
C LYS A 47 -2.34 8.06 -0.83
N ASN A 48 -1.68 7.16 -0.10
CA ASN A 48 -1.05 7.47 1.18
C ASN A 48 0.40 7.96 1.05
N ALA A 49 1.03 7.78 -0.13
CA ALA A 49 2.34 8.39 -0.44
C ALA A 49 2.29 9.91 -0.57
N LYS A 50 1.09 10.51 -0.70
CA LYS A 50 0.91 11.96 -0.50
C LYS A 50 0.68 12.20 1.00
N PRO A 51 1.64 12.82 1.72
CA PRO A 51 1.39 13.18 3.12
C PRO A 51 0.15 14.04 3.18
N ARG A 52 -0.85 13.59 3.95
CA ARG A 52 -2.09 14.36 4.16
C ARG A 52 -1.68 15.73 4.73
N SER A 53 -2.00 16.79 4.02
CA SER A 53 -1.55 18.16 4.34
C SER A 53 -1.85 18.56 5.79
N HIS A 54 -3.02 18.17 6.31
CA HIS A 54 -3.39 18.44 7.70
C HIS A 54 -2.57 17.64 8.73
N VAL A 55 -2.19 16.40 8.41
CA VAL A 55 -1.33 15.57 9.28
C VAL A 55 0.08 16.13 9.30
N MET A 56 0.60 16.53 8.13
CA MET A 56 1.90 17.18 8.03
C MET A 56 1.90 18.54 8.74
N GLY A 57 0.81 19.32 8.63
CA GLY A 57 0.64 20.56 9.36
C GLY A 57 0.65 20.37 10.88
N ALA A 58 -0.10 19.40 11.40
CA ALA A 58 -0.10 19.06 12.83
C ALA A 58 1.27 18.55 13.31
N TYR A 59 1.94 17.74 12.48
CA TYR A 59 3.29 17.25 12.75
C TYR A 59 4.32 18.39 12.84
N LEU A 60 4.32 19.32 11.88
CA LEU A 60 5.21 20.49 11.88
C LEU A 60 4.94 21.41 13.07
N ALA A 61 3.67 21.70 13.37
CA ALA A 61 3.29 22.52 14.53
C ALA A 61 3.71 21.87 15.87
N SER A 62 3.60 20.55 15.97
CA SER A 62 4.10 19.79 17.13
C SER A 62 5.62 19.87 17.24
N HIS A 63 6.33 19.73 16.12
CA HIS A 63 7.80 19.81 16.11
C HIS A 63 8.32 21.19 16.48
N GLU A 64 7.65 22.26 16.05
CA GLU A 64 7.97 23.63 16.47
C GLU A 64 7.75 23.82 17.99
N LYS A 65 6.63 23.36 18.52
CA LYS A 65 6.27 23.51 19.94
C LYS A 65 7.14 22.66 20.87
N TYR A 66 7.47 21.43 20.48
CA TYR A 66 8.15 20.45 21.32
C TYR A 66 9.59 20.17 20.88
N GLY A 67 10.12 20.92 19.93
CA GLY A 67 11.51 20.81 19.45
C GLY A 67 12.56 20.76 20.56
N PRO A 68 12.49 21.60 21.61
CA PRO A 68 13.41 21.53 22.75
C PRO A 68 13.31 20.22 23.55
N LEU A 69 12.12 19.61 23.62
CA LEU A 69 11.89 18.33 24.30
C LEU A 69 12.41 17.17 23.44
N TYR A 70 12.11 17.15 22.14
CA TYR A 70 12.64 16.15 21.21
C TYR A 70 14.18 16.15 21.17
N LYS A 71 14.80 17.34 21.21
CA LYS A 71 16.27 17.48 21.26
C LYS A 71 16.89 16.91 22.54
N LYS A 72 16.16 16.93 23.67
CA LYS A 72 16.61 16.35 24.94
C LYS A 72 16.43 14.83 24.99
N LEU A 73 15.40 14.31 24.34
CA LEU A 73 15.08 12.87 24.29
C LEU A 73 15.86 12.11 23.20
N ALA A 74 16.47 12.80 22.25
CA ALA A 74 17.32 12.19 21.21
C ALA A 74 18.76 11.88 21.69
N ARG A 75 18.99 11.83 23.02
CA ARG A 75 20.27 11.49 23.65
C ARG A 75 20.18 10.14 24.35
#